data_AF-S5YWR1-F1
#
_entry.id   AF-S5YWR1-F1
#
_cell.length_a   1.000
_cell.length_b   1.000
_cell.length_c   1.000
_cell.angle_alpha   90.00
_cell.angle_beta   90.00
_cell.angle_gamma   90.00
#
_symmetry.space_group_name_H-M   'P 1'
#
loop_
_entity.id
_entity.type
_entity.pdbx_description
1 polymer ?
#
loop_
_entity_poly.entity_id
_entity_poly.type
_entity_poly.pdbx_seq_one_letter_code
_entity_poly.pdbx_strand_id
1 'polypeptide(L)'
;MLILILGVALWWLAHLFKRIAPERRAALGAKGRGPVALALLVSVVLMIIGYRMTDGPYWWGATPALKGINNLLVLAAFWLFAADGMKTALARRLRHPQLTGFSLWAVAHLLVNGDLPSFVLFGGLLIWALLEMVVINRAEPNWQPSTKPILWRKEGMALVGAVVVMLVVGLIHRWLGYNPFGG
;
A
#
# COMPACT_ATOMS: atom_id res chain seq x y z
N MET A 1 -17.43 -4.94 -11.66
CA MET A 1 -17.33 -5.15 -10.20
C MET A 1 -16.66 -6.47 -9.83
N LEU A 2 -17.16 -7.62 -10.33
CA LEU A 2 -16.63 -8.94 -9.97
C LEU A 2 -15.11 -9.08 -10.15
N ILE A 3 -14.56 -8.65 -11.30
CA ILE A 3 -13.12 -8.73 -11.59
C ILE A 3 -12.30 -7.96 -10.54
N LEU A 4 -12.76 -6.77 -10.14
CA LEU A 4 -12.10 -5.96 -9.11
C LEU A 4 -12.11 -6.68 -7.76
N ILE A 5 -13.26 -7.23 -7.37
CA ILE A 5 -13.42 -8.01 -6.13
C ILE A 5 -12.49 -9.22 -6.15
N LEU A 6 -12.39 -9.95 -7.26
CA LEU A 6 -11.48 -11.09 -7.40
C LEU A 6 -10.02 -10.66 -7.30
N GLY A 7 -9.64 -9.52 -7.88
CA GLY A 7 -8.31 -8.94 -7.73
C GLY A 7 -7.98 -8.66 -6.26
N VAL A 8 -8.86 -7.99 -5.54
CA VAL A 8 -8.73 -7.70 -4.10
C VAL A 8 -8.71 -9.00 -3.28
N ALA A 9 -9.61 -9.95 -3.52
CA ALA A 9 -9.63 -11.22 -2.80
C ALA A 9 -8.33 -12.01 -3.01
N LEU A 10 -7.81 -12.05 -4.24
CA LEU A 10 -6.54 -12.73 -4.54
C LEU A 10 -5.35 -12.08 -3.82
N TRP A 11 -5.33 -10.74 -3.71
CA TRP A 11 -4.33 -10.01 -2.92
C TRP A 11 -4.32 -10.48 -1.47
N TRP A 12 -5.49 -10.53 -0.85
CA TRP A 12 -5.66 -10.97 0.53
C TRP A 12 -5.19 -12.41 0.71
N LEU A 13 -5.67 -13.32 -0.14
CA LEU A 13 -5.33 -14.74 -0.07
C LEU A 13 -3.82 -14.95 -0.17
N ALA A 14 -3.15 -14.28 -1.13
CA ALA A 14 -1.72 -14.42 -1.35
C ALA A 14 -0.88 -13.90 -0.16
N HIS A 15 -1.26 -12.75 0.42
CA HIS A 15 -0.54 -12.18 1.56
C HIS A 15 -0.79 -12.96 2.85
N LEU A 16 -2.05 -13.33 3.12
CA LEU A 16 -2.42 -14.06 4.32
C LEU A 16 -2.04 -15.55 4.26
N PHE A 17 -1.67 -16.09 3.10
CA PHE A 17 -1.36 -17.50 2.93
C PHE A 17 -0.35 -18.03 3.95
N LYS A 18 0.72 -17.27 4.23
CA LYS A 18 1.73 -17.65 5.22
C LYS A 18 1.17 -17.74 6.64
N ARG A 19 0.15 -16.95 6.96
CA ARG A 19 -0.43 -16.86 8.30
C ARG A 19 -1.61 -17.82 8.50
N ILE A 20 -2.40 -18.05 7.44
CA ILE A 20 -3.53 -18.99 7.45
C ILE A 20 -3.06 -20.45 7.35
N ALA A 21 -2.06 -20.73 6.51
CA ALA A 21 -1.56 -22.08 6.28
C ALA A 21 -0.01 -22.13 6.37
N PRO A 22 0.58 -21.84 7.55
CA PRO A 22 2.02 -21.71 7.73
C PRO A 22 2.79 -22.97 7.34
N GLU A 23 2.29 -24.16 7.69
CA GLU A 23 2.93 -25.44 7.35
C GLU A 23 2.94 -25.68 5.84
N ARG A 24 1.82 -25.45 5.16
CA ARG A 24 1.74 -25.57 3.69
C ARG A 24 2.65 -24.56 3.01
N ARG A 25 2.70 -23.32 3.51
CA ARG A 25 3.61 -22.30 2.98
C ARG A 25 5.07 -22.67 3.22
N ALA A 26 5.40 -23.27 4.36
CA ALA A 26 6.73 -23.73 4.71
C ALA A 26 7.16 -24.92 3.83
N ALA A 27 6.26 -25.88 3.59
CA ALA A 27 6.50 -27.05 2.73
C ALA A 27 6.86 -26.65 1.28
N LEU A 28 6.32 -25.54 0.77
CA LEU A 28 6.70 -25.00 -0.53
C LEU A 28 8.11 -24.41 -0.57
N GLY A 29 8.71 -24.10 0.58
CA GLY A 29 10.05 -23.53 0.70
C GLY A 29 10.30 -22.33 -0.23
N ALA A 30 11.44 -22.36 -0.91
CA ALA A 30 11.80 -21.36 -1.91
C ALA A 30 10.95 -21.45 -3.19
N LYS A 31 10.49 -22.65 -3.58
CA LYS A 31 9.66 -22.88 -4.78
C LYS A 31 8.31 -22.14 -4.69
N GLY A 32 7.80 -21.89 -3.49
CA GLY A 32 6.58 -21.11 -3.27
C GLY A 32 6.69 -19.61 -3.60
N ARG A 33 7.89 -19.05 -3.79
CA ARG A 33 8.06 -17.60 -4.06
C ARG A 33 7.50 -17.20 -5.43
N GLY A 34 7.81 -17.98 -6.47
CA GLY A 34 7.38 -17.70 -7.84
C GLY A 34 5.85 -17.69 -7.99
N PRO A 35 5.14 -18.75 -7.56
CA PRO A 35 3.68 -18.79 -7.63
C PRO A 35 3.00 -17.67 -6.83
N VAL A 36 3.51 -17.32 -5.64
CA VAL A 36 2.96 -16.20 -4.86
C VAL A 36 3.19 -14.87 -5.57
N ALA A 37 4.38 -14.64 -6.13
CA ALA A 37 4.65 -13.43 -6.90
C ALA A 37 3.75 -13.33 -8.14
N LEU A 38 3.53 -14.45 -8.85
CA LEU A 38 2.61 -14.51 -9.99
C LEU A 38 1.16 -14.23 -9.55
N ALA A 39 0.71 -14.82 -8.45
CA ALA A 39 -0.63 -14.56 -7.91
C ALA A 39 -0.82 -13.08 -7.55
N LEU A 40 0.20 -12.43 -6.97
CA LEU A 40 0.17 -10.99 -6.68
C LEU A 40 0.18 -10.14 -7.96
N LEU A 41 0.95 -10.52 -8.97
CA LEU A 41 0.94 -9.83 -10.27
C LEU A 41 -0.45 -9.93 -10.93
N VAL A 42 -1.01 -11.14 -10.98
CA VAL A 42 -2.37 -11.38 -11.51
C VAL A 42 -3.39 -10.58 -10.71
N SER A 43 -3.28 -10.55 -9.38
CA SER A 43 -4.16 -9.75 -8.51
C SER A 43 -4.15 -8.26 -8.92
N VAL A 44 -2.97 -7.67 -9.11
CA VAL A 44 -2.84 -6.26 -9.52
C VAL A 44 -3.44 -6.03 -10.91
N VAL A 45 -3.18 -6.93 -11.87
CA VAL A 45 -3.78 -6.85 -13.22
C VAL A 45 -5.31 -6.91 -13.16
N LEU A 46 -5.87 -7.82 -12.37
CA LEU A 46 -7.32 -7.91 -12.15
C LEU A 46 -7.88 -6.63 -11.51
N MET A 47 -7.17 -6.04 -10.54
CA MET A 47 -7.59 -4.76 -9.96
C MET A 47 -7.60 -3.64 -11.01
N ILE A 48 -6.54 -3.51 -11.83
CA ILE A 48 -6.44 -2.47 -12.86
C ILE A 48 -7.58 -2.62 -13.89
N ILE A 49 -7.74 -3.83 -14.43
CA ILE A 49 -8.79 -4.12 -15.43
C ILE A 49 -10.18 -3.93 -14.81
N GLY A 50 -10.40 -4.52 -13.63
CA GLY A 50 -11.67 -4.46 -12.94
C GLY A 50 -12.08 -3.05 -12.55
N TYR A 51 -11.13 -2.20 -12.15
CA TYR A 51 -11.37 -0.79 -11.84
C TYR A 51 -11.78 -0.03 -13.10
N ARG A 52 -11.05 -0.19 -14.21
CA ARG A 52 -11.34 0.50 -15.49
C ARG A 52 -12.64 0.07 -16.16
N MET A 53 -13.08 -1.17 -15.93
CA MET A 53 -14.29 -1.73 -16.54
C MET A 53 -15.56 -1.49 -15.73
N THR A 54 -15.45 -0.88 -14.54
CA THR A 54 -16.61 -0.77 -13.68
C THR A 54 -16.97 0.66 -13.35
N ASP A 55 -18.21 1.00 -13.67
CA ASP A 55 -18.87 2.20 -13.18
C ASP A 55 -19.70 1.90 -11.92
N GLY A 56 -20.04 2.93 -11.18
CA GLY A 56 -20.92 2.80 -10.02
C GLY A 56 -21.30 4.17 -9.45
N PRO A 57 -22.05 4.18 -8.33
CA PRO A 57 -22.39 5.40 -7.63
C PRO A 57 -21.13 6.24 -7.34
N TYR A 58 -21.30 7.55 -7.51
CA TYR A 58 -20.32 8.58 -7.23
C TYR A 58 -20.89 9.52 -6.18
N TRP A 59 -20.08 9.84 -5.17
CA TRP A 59 -20.44 10.66 -4.03
C TRP A 59 -19.63 11.95 -3.96
N TRP A 60 -18.32 11.88 -4.26
CA TRP A 60 -17.45 13.07 -4.32
C TRP A 60 -16.20 12.80 -5.16
N GLY A 61 -15.45 13.86 -5.44
CA GLY A 61 -14.21 13.79 -6.20
C GLY A 61 -13.19 14.82 -5.74
N ALA A 62 -12.07 14.83 -6.44
CA ALA A 62 -10.93 15.65 -6.09
C ALA A 62 -11.24 17.16 -6.18
N THR A 63 -11.00 17.89 -5.09
CA THR A 63 -10.88 19.36 -5.07
C THR A 63 -9.41 19.77 -4.92
N PRO A 64 -9.01 21.02 -5.22
CA PRO A 64 -7.64 21.46 -5.00
C PRO A 64 -7.13 21.23 -3.56
N ALA A 65 -7.99 21.49 -2.56
CA ALA A 65 -7.66 21.22 -1.15
C ALA A 65 -7.45 19.72 -0.88
N LEU A 66 -8.35 18.86 -1.37
CA LEU A 66 -8.23 17.40 -1.19
C LEU A 66 -7.01 16.83 -1.92
N LYS A 67 -6.65 17.36 -3.11
CA LYS A 67 -5.40 16.99 -3.80
C LYS A 67 -4.18 17.35 -2.96
N GLY A 68 -4.16 18.52 -2.32
CA GLY A 68 -3.10 18.94 -1.40
C GLY A 68 -2.95 17.99 -0.21
N ILE A 69 -4.06 17.66 0.46
CA ILE A 69 -4.07 16.71 1.59
C ILE A 69 -3.63 15.32 1.13
N ASN A 70 -4.18 14.82 0.03
CA ASN A 70 -3.79 13.54 -0.59
C ASN A 70 -2.28 13.49 -0.85
N ASN A 71 -1.71 14.53 -1.43
CA ASN A 71 -0.29 14.61 -1.74
C ASN A 71 0.60 14.54 -0.49
N LEU A 72 0.21 15.19 0.61
CA LEU A 72 0.93 15.07 1.89
C LEU A 72 0.86 13.64 2.46
N LEU A 73 -0.30 13.00 2.38
CA LEU A 73 -0.47 11.61 2.84
C LEU A 73 0.32 10.62 1.98
N VAL A 74 0.32 10.79 0.66
CA VAL A 74 1.10 9.97 -0.28
C VAL A 74 2.60 10.17 -0.08
N LEU A 75 3.06 11.40 0.17
CA LEU A 75 4.46 11.66 0.51
C LEU A 75 4.87 10.95 1.80
N ALA A 76 4.03 11.04 2.84
CA ALA A 76 4.26 10.32 4.10
C ALA A 76 4.27 8.79 3.88
N ALA A 77 3.38 8.28 3.03
CA ALA A 77 3.36 6.86 2.65
C ALA A 77 4.68 6.43 1.98
N PHE A 78 5.12 7.10 0.92
CA PHE A 78 6.37 6.78 0.24
C PHE A 78 7.59 6.94 1.15
N TRP A 79 7.58 7.94 2.02
CA TRP A 79 8.62 8.12 3.02
C TRP A 79 8.70 6.94 3.99
N LEU A 80 7.58 6.43 4.49
CA LEU A 80 7.57 5.25 5.35
C LEU A 80 8.07 3.98 4.65
N PHE A 81 7.73 3.79 3.37
CA PHE A 81 8.27 2.69 2.55
C PHE A 81 9.79 2.82 2.37
N ALA A 82 10.28 4.00 1.99
CA ALA A 82 11.71 4.26 1.85
C ALA A 82 12.44 4.11 3.19
N ALA A 83 11.85 4.62 4.28
CA ALA A 83 12.40 4.57 5.62
C ALA A 83 12.57 3.12 6.10
N ASP A 84 11.58 2.25 5.85
CA ASP A 84 11.66 0.83 6.19
C ASP A 84 12.72 0.10 5.34
N GLY A 85 12.70 0.28 4.02
CA GLY A 85 13.68 -0.33 3.12
C GLY A 85 15.13 0.06 3.44
N MET A 86 15.35 1.32 3.85
CA MET A 86 16.65 1.83 4.27
C MET A 86 17.00 1.52 5.74
N LYS A 87 16.05 0.95 6.48
CA LYS A 87 16.11 0.67 7.92
C LYS A 87 16.48 1.93 8.71
N THR A 88 15.79 3.04 8.48
CA THR A 88 16.04 4.30 9.21
C THR A 88 15.67 4.16 10.69
N ALA A 89 16.09 5.11 11.53
CA ALA A 89 15.80 5.04 12.96
C ALA A 89 14.31 5.19 13.25
N LEU A 90 13.62 6.07 12.52
CA LEU A 90 12.17 6.20 12.63
C LEU A 90 11.44 4.90 12.28
N ALA A 91 11.77 4.30 11.13
CA ALA A 91 11.11 3.06 10.71
C ALA A 91 11.33 1.92 11.70
N ARG A 92 12.51 1.84 12.34
CA ARG A 92 12.80 0.84 13.38
C ARG A 92 12.04 1.04 14.70
N ARG A 93 11.45 2.22 14.93
CA ARG A 93 10.60 2.54 16.09
C ARG A 93 9.13 2.30 15.80
N LEU A 94 8.74 2.23 14.52
CA LEU A 94 7.42 1.82 14.09
C LEU A 94 7.40 0.31 13.91
N ARG A 95 6.33 -0.34 14.37
CA ARG A 95 6.20 -1.80 14.22
C ARG A 95 5.91 -2.20 12.77
N HIS A 96 5.12 -1.39 12.06
CA HIS A 96 4.64 -1.69 10.72
C HIS A 96 4.79 -0.51 9.76
N PRO A 97 6.00 0.06 9.57
CA PRO A 97 6.18 1.26 8.76
C PRO A 97 5.59 1.13 7.36
N GLN A 98 5.78 -0.01 6.67
CA GLN A 98 5.19 -0.24 5.35
C GLN A 98 3.67 -0.35 5.37
N LEU A 99 3.07 -1.13 6.28
CA LEU A 99 1.61 -1.22 6.34
C LEU A 99 0.98 0.11 6.78
N THR A 100 1.65 0.89 7.63
CA THR A 100 1.20 2.25 7.99
C THR A 100 1.25 3.17 6.77
N GLY A 101 2.34 3.15 6.01
CA GLY A 101 2.43 3.89 4.75
C GLY A 101 1.37 3.44 3.74
N PHE A 102 1.14 2.14 3.62
CA PHE A 102 0.12 1.57 2.74
C PHE A 102 -1.30 2.02 3.14
N SER A 103 -1.61 2.04 4.44
CA SER A 103 -2.89 2.55 4.95
C SER A 103 -3.05 4.05 4.66
N LEU A 104 -2.01 4.87 4.86
CA LEU A 104 -2.04 6.29 4.51
C LEU A 104 -2.29 6.49 3.01
N TRP A 105 -1.62 5.71 2.16
CA TRP A 105 -1.83 5.71 0.71
C TRP A 105 -3.27 5.35 0.33
N ALA A 106 -3.84 4.29 0.92
CA ALA A 106 -5.20 3.87 0.64
C ALA A 106 -6.24 4.93 1.08
N VAL A 107 -6.06 5.53 2.26
CA VAL A 107 -6.90 6.65 2.73
C VAL A 107 -6.78 7.84 1.79
N ALA A 108 -5.56 8.20 1.37
CA ALA A 108 -5.33 9.30 0.46
C ALA A 108 -6.12 9.13 -0.85
N HIS A 109 -6.12 7.91 -1.41
CA HIS A 109 -6.85 7.60 -2.64
C HIS A 109 -8.37 7.64 -2.44
N LEU A 110 -8.89 7.18 -1.29
CA LEU A 110 -10.32 7.32 -0.98
C LEU A 110 -10.72 8.79 -0.86
N LEU A 111 -9.87 9.66 -0.30
CA LEU A 111 -10.20 11.08 -0.13
C LEU A 111 -10.49 11.79 -1.47
N VAL A 112 -9.80 11.43 -2.54
CA VAL A 112 -9.95 12.09 -3.84
C VAL A 112 -10.79 11.30 -4.85
N ASN A 113 -11.14 10.05 -4.55
CA ASN A 113 -11.94 9.18 -5.41
C ASN A 113 -13.16 8.63 -4.65
N GLY A 114 -14.23 9.43 -4.55
CA GLY A 114 -15.46 9.07 -3.87
C GLY A 114 -16.43 8.29 -4.76
N ASP A 115 -16.00 7.16 -5.32
CA ASP A 115 -16.84 6.30 -6.15
C ASP A 115 -16.80 4.82 -5.71
N LEU A 116 -17.81 4.04 -6.10
CA LEU A 116 -17.94 2.65 -5.67
C LEU A 116 -16.70 1.79 -6.02
N PRO A 117 -16.11 1.86 -7.24
CA PRO A 117 -14.88 1.13 -7.53
C PRO A 117 -13.71 1.47 -6.61
N SER A 118 -13.53 2.74 -6.27
CA SER A 118 -12.46 3.20 -5.38
C SER A 118 -12.66 2.72 -3.95
N PHE A 119 -13.91 2.69 -3.46
CA PHE A 119 -14.24 2.11 -2.16
C PHE A 119 -13.92 0.61 -2.10
N VAL A 120 -14.26 -0.15 -3.14
CA VAL A 120 -13.95 -1.59 -3.18
C VAL A 120 -12.43 -1.81 -3.23
N LEU A 121 -11.73 -1.07 -4.09
CA LEU A 121 -10.28 -1.22 -4.25
C LEU A 121 -9.51 -0.74 -3.01
N PHE A 122 -9.54 0.56 -2.74
CA PHE A 122 -8.71 1.17 -1.70
C PHE A 122 -9.27 0.86 -0.30
N GLY A 123 -10.59 0.79 -0.14
CA GLY A 123 -11.20 0.36 1.13
C GLY A 123 -10.91 -1.11 1.44
N GLY A 124 -11.03 -2.00 0.44
CA GLY A 124 -10.68 -3.41 0.61
C GLY A 124 -9.21 -3.62 0.94
N LEU A 125 -8.31 -2.86 0.30
CA LEU A 125 -6.87 -2.87 0.60
C LEU A 125 -6.53 -2.23 1.96
N LEU A 126 -7.25 -1.18 2.38
CA LEU A 126 -7.07 -0.56 3.69
C LEU A 126 -7.46 -1.54 4.82
N ILE A 127 -8.62 -2.18 4.70
CA ILE A 127 -9.07 -3.17 5.68
C ILE A 127 -8.06 -4.32 5.76
N TRP A 128 -7.55 -4.80 4.61
CA TRP A 128 -6.48 -5.79 4.59
C TRP A 128 -5.25 -5.36 5.38
N ALA A 129 -4.73 -4.16 5.11
CA ALA A 129 -3.51 -3.69 5.75
C ALA A 129 -3.66 -3.62 7.28
N LEU A 130 -4.82 -3.14 7.76
CA LEU A 130 -5.13 -3.10 9.19
C LEU A 130 -5.26 -4.51 9.80
N LEU A 131 -5.89 -5.45 9.10
CA LEU A 131 -5.98 -6.83 9.55
C LEU A 131 -4.62 -7.54 9.56
N GLU A 132 -3.78 -7.30 8.56
CA GLU A 132 -2.42 -7.84 8.49
C GLU A 132 -1.60 -7.36 9.69
N MET A 133 -1.70 -6.08 10.08
CA MET A 133 -1.08 -5.58 11.31
C MET A 133 -1.55 -6.36 12.54
N VAL A 134 -2.86 -6.61 12.68
CA VAL A 134 -3.42 -7.37 13.81
C VAL A 134 -2.93 -8.82 13.81
N VAL A 135 -2.92 -9.47 12.64
CA VAL A 135 -2.46 -10.86 12.47
C VAL A 135 -0.98 -10.98 12.80
N ILE A 136 -0.13 -10.08 12.29
CA ILE A 136 1.30 -10.04 12.62
C ILE A 136 1.48 -9.77 14.11
N ASN A 137 0.71 -8.85 14.69
CA ASN A 137 0.82 -8.52 16.11
C ASN A 137 0.59 -9.73 17.02
N ARG A 138 -0.40 -10.56 16.65
CA ARG A 138 -0.71 -11.82 17.35
C ARG A 138 0.34 -12.90 17.12
N ALA A 139 0.89 -12.99 15.91
CA ALA A 139 1.89 -13.99 15.57
C ALA A 139 3.27 -13.69 16.19
N GLU A 140 3.58 -12.41 16.43
CA GLU A 140 4.90 -11.96 16.89
C GLU A 140 4.76 -11.03 18.12
N PRO A 141 4.23 -11.52 19.26
CA PRO A 141 3.80 -10.66 20.38
C PRO A 141 4.95 -9.91 21.06
N ASN A 142 6.17 -10.45 21.00
CA ASN A 142 7.34 -9.93 21.72
C ASN A 142 8.15 -8.91 20.90
N TRP A 143 7.51 -8.19 19.98
CA TRP A 143 8.20 -7.17 19.18
C TRP A 143 8.71 -6.04 20.08
N GLN A 144 9.95 -5.62 19.86
CA GLN A 144 10.56 -4.47 20.52
C GLN A 144 11.20 -3.53 19.48
N PRO A 145 11.10 -2.21 19.68
CA PRO A 145 11.74 -1.25 18.79
C PRO A 145 13.26 -1.38 18.86
N SER A 146 13.94 -1.16 17.73
CA SER A 146 15.41 -1.21 17.73
C SER A 146 16.01 0.00 18.46
N THR A 147 16.97 -0.25 19.34
CA THR A 147 17.72 0.76 20.09
C THR A 147 18.96 1.29 19.35
N LYS A 148 19.17 0.88 18.09
CA LYS A 148 20.32 1.31 17.29
C LYS A 148 20.36 2.84 17.13
N PRO A 149 21.56 3.47 17.16
CA PRO A 149 21.70 4.92 17.01
C PRO A 149 21.00 5.50 15.77
N ILE A 150 20.65 6.77 15.86
CA ILE A 150 20.04 7.51 14.75
C ILE A 150 21.12 7.85 13.74
N LEU A 151 20.88 7.48 12.48
CA LEU A 151 21.71 7.89 11.36
C LEU A 151 20.93 8.91 10.52
N TRP A 152 21.06 10.19 10.85
CA TRP A 152 20.32 11.30 10.21
C TRP A 152 20.46 11.33 8.69
N ARG A 153 21.63 10.93 8.16
CA ARG A 153 21.84 10.77 6.71
C ARG A 153 20.81 9.84 6.07
N LYS A 154 20.47 8.72 6.72
CA LYS A 154 19.48 7.77 6.19
C LYS A 154 18.06 8.35 6.19
N GLU A 155 17.71 9.14 7.21
CA GLU A 155 16.41 9.81 7.27
C GLU A 155 16.25 10.81 6.13
N GLY A 156 17.27 11.65 5.91
CA GLY A 156 17.29 12.60 4.80
C GLY A 156 17.24 11.91 3.44
N MET A 157 18.02 10.85 3.23
CA MET A 157 17.98 10.08 1.98
C MET A 157 16.62 9.41 1.74
N ALA A 158 15.96 8.88 2.79
CA ALA A 158 14.63 8.29 2.66
C ALA A 158 13.59 9.34 2.27
N LEU A 159 13.66 10.54 2.84
CA LEU A 159 12.77 11.65 2.48
C LEU A 159 13.00 12.12 1.04
N VAL A 160 14.25 12.31 0.63
CA VAL A 160 14.59 12.67 -0.76
C VAL A 160 14.10 11.59 -1.73
N GLY A 161 14.33 10.32 -1.41
CA GLY A 161 13.83 9.19 -2.19
C GLY A 161 12.30 9.21 -2.33
N ALA A 162 11.59 9.50 -1.24
CA ALA A 162 10.13 9.62 -1.26
C ALA A 162 9.62 10.75 -2.15
N VAL A 163 10.26 11.93 -2.10
CA VAL A 163 9.92 13.06 -2.98
C VAL A 163 10.16 12.68 -4.44
N VAL A 164 11.30 12.07 -4.77
CA VAL A 164 11.60 11.63 -6.14
C VAL A 164 10.57 10.62 -6.64
N VAL A 165 10.24 9.60 -5.84
CA VAL A 165 9.22 8.60 -6.19
C VAL A 165 7.85 9.25 -6.36
N MET A 166 7.47 10.18 -5.47
CA MET A 166 6.21 10.91 -5.57
C MET A 166 6.10 11.67 -6.89
N LEU A 167 7.16 12.37 -7.29
CA LEU A 167 7.18 13.11 -8.55
C LEU A 167 7.07 12.16 -9.75
N VAL A 168 7.85 11.08 -9.78
CA VAL A 168 7.80 10.10 -10.87
C VAL A 168 6.41 9.46 -10.98
N VAL A 169 5.87 8.97 -9.86
CA VAL A 169 4.54 8.35 -9.84
C VAL A 169 3.46 9.36 -10.22
N GLY A 170 3.53 10.60 -9.72
CA GLY A 170 2.56 11.63 -10.06
C GLY A 170 2.61 12.06 -11.53
N LEU A 171 3.80 12.06 -12.16
CA LEU A 171 3.95 12.28 -13.60
C LEU A 171 3.33 11.13 -14.41
N ILE A 172 3.51 9.87 -13.97
CA ILE A 172 2.84 8.72 -14.59
C ILE A 172 1.32 8.85 -14.47
N HIS A 173 0.79 9.26 -13.30
CA HIS A 173 -0.65 9.49 -13.14
C HIS A 173 -1.15 10.56 -14.11
N ARG A 174 -0.43 11.67 -14.24
CA ARG A 174 -0.75 12.72 -15.21
C ARG A 174 -0.74 12.20 -16.64
N TRP A 175 0.24 11.39 -17.02
CA TRP A 175 0.33 10.77 -18.34
C TRP A 175 -0.84 9.81 -18.62
N LEU A 176 -1.33 9.12 -17.60
CA LEU A 176 -2.52 8.27 -17.66
C LEU A 176 -3.85 9.04 -17.61
N GLY A 177 -3.82 10.37 -17.52
CA GLY A 177 -5.01 11.24 -17.49
C GLY A 177 -5.49 11.64 -16.10
N TYR A 178 -4.83 11.19 -15.03
CA TYR A 178 -5.20 11.49 -13.64
C TYR A 178 -4.23 12.53 -13.05
N ASN A 179 -4.50 13.83 -13.17
CA ASN A 179 -3.55 14.85 -12.69
C ASN A 179 -3.58 15.04 -11.15
N PRO A 180 -2.53 14.65 -10.40
CA PRO A 180 -2.51 14.74 -8.94
C PRO A 180 -1.98 16.09 -8.41
N PHE A 181 -1.30 16.89 -9.25
CA PHE A 181 -0.58 18.10 -8.82
C PHE A 181 -1.33 19.41 -9.09
N GLY A 182 -2.64 19.33 -9.34
CA GLY A 182 -3.48 20.50 -9.57
C GLY A 182 -3.47 20.99 -11.02
N GLY A 183 -4.43 21.87 -11.27
CA GLY A 183 -5.08 22.15 -12.55
C GLY A 183 -6.56 22.34 -12.24
#